data_AF-A0AAU9HEG6-F1
#
_entry.id   AF-A0AAU9HEG6-F1
#
_cell.length_a   1.000
_cell.length_b   1.000
_cell.length_c   1.000
_cell.angle_alpha   90.00
_cell.angle_beta   90.00
_cell.angle_gamma   90.00
#
_symmetry.space_group_name_H-M   'P 1'
#
loop_
_entity.id
_entity.type
_entity.pdbx_description
1 polymer ?
#
loop_
_entity_poly.entity_id
_entity_poly.type
_entity_poly.pdbx_seq_one_letter_code
_entity_poly.pdbx_strand_id
1 'polypeptide(L)' 'MTLLTQAQQLLKQTPYTLQTCREFAHLEKRAKGQEADQIADLLPALIAGLDQQTHAQAFNEGLV' A
#
# COMPACT_ATOMS: atom_id res chain seq x y z
N MET A 1 -16.32 7.73 -0.90
CA MET A 1 -15.18 6.96 -1.45
C MET A 1 -14.75 5.97 -0.38
N THR A 2 -14.58 4.69 -0.72
CA THR A 2 -14.09 3.64 0.21
C THR A 2 -12.57 3.69 0.30
N LEU A 3 -11.99 3.11 1.37
CA LEU A 3 -10.53 3.04 1.54
C LEU A 3 -9.92 2.13 0.48
N LEU A 4 -10.63 1.06 0.10
CA LEU A 4 -10.27 0.16 -0.99
C LEU A 4 -10.11 0.90 -2.33
N THR A 5 -11.01 1.84 -2.66
CA THR A 5 -10.91 2.60 -3.91
C THR A 5 -9.70 3.53 -3.90
N GLN A 6 -9.35 4.11 -2.75
CA GLN A 6 -8.12 4.91 -2.61
C GLN A 6 -6.86 4.04 -2.77
N ALA A 7 -6.84 2.86 -2.16
CA ALA A 7 -5.73 1.90 -2.30
C ALA A 7 -5.56 1.46 -3.78
N GLN A 8 -6.66 1.18 -4.48
CA GLN A 8 -6.62 0.87 -5.91
C GLN A 8 -6.16 2.06 -6.78
N GLN A 9 -6.49 3.30 -6.39
CA GLN A 9 -6.00 4.49 -7.09
C GLN A 9 -4.50 4.69 -6.88
N LEU A 10 -3.99 4.45 -5.66
CA LEU A 10 -2.55 4.44 -5.37
C LEU A 10 -1.81 3.43 -6.23
N LEU A 11 -2.36 2.22 -6.40
CA LEU A 11 -1.83 1.19 -7.29
C LEU A 11 -1.89 1.55 -8.78
N LYS A 12 -2.67 2.55 -9.18
CA LYS A 12 -2.65 3.08 -10.56
C LYS A 12 -1.59 4.16 -10.75
N GLN A 13 -1.01 4.68 -9.67
CA GLN A 13 0.01 5.72 -9.74
C GLN A 13 1.40 5.07 -9.76
N THR A 14 1.84 4.72 -10.97
CA THR A 14 3.24 4.36 -11.24
C THR A 14 4.04 5.62 -11.60
N PRO A 15 5.29 5.75 -11.14
CA PRO A 15 6.06 4.77 -10.36
C PRO A 15 5.62 4.69 -8.89
N TYR A 16 5.66 3.48 -8.32
CA TYR A 16 5.41 3.32 -6.89
C TYR A 16 6.56 3.89 -6.08
N THR A 17 6.24 4.80 -5.17
CA THR A 17 7.23 5.48 -4.32
C THR A 17 7.02 5.08 -2.86
N LEU A 18 7.97 5.46 -2.01
CA LEU A 18 7.84 5.29 -0.56
C LEU A 18 6.58 5.97 -0.03
N GLN A 19 6.18 7.09 -0.65
CA GLN A 19 4.95 7.78 -0.32
C GLN A 19 3.72 6.91 -0.62
N THR A 20 3.73 6.15 -1.73
CA THR A 20 2.67 5.18 -2.06
C THR A 20 2.55 4.12 -0.97
N CYS A 21 3.67 3.59 -0.46
CA CYS A 21 3.67 2.64 0.66
C CYS A 21 3.11 3.24 1.96
N ARG A 22 3.52 4.47 2.28
CA ARG A 22 3.02 5.18 3.49
C ARG A 22 1.52 5.42 3.42
N GLU A 23 1.02 5.87 2.28
CA GLU A 23 -0.41 6.07 2.06
C GLU A 23 -1.16 4.75 2.14
N PHE A 24 -0.64 3.69 1.52
CA PHE A 24 -1.24 2.36 1.58
C PHE A 24 -1.32 1.82 3.01
N ALA A 25 -0.22 1.86 3.77
CA ALA A 25 -0.19 1.44 5.17
C ALA A 25 -1.13 2.27 6.05
N HIS A 26 -1.30 3.56 5.75
CA HIS A 26 -2.25 4.42 6.45
C HIS A 26 -3.71 4.08 6.11
N LEU A 27 -4.02 3.73 4.86
CA LEU A 27 -5.33 3.25 4.43
C LEU A 27 -5.66 1.90 5.07
N GLU A 28 -4.71 0.98 5.10
CA GLU A 28 -4.85 -0.33 5.75
C GLU A 28 -5.14 -0.17 7.25
N LYS A 29 -4.35 0.65 7.96
CA LYS A 29 -4.57 0.94 9.40
C LYS A 29 -5.92 1.62 9.69
N ARG A 30 -6.47 2.38 8.74
CA ARG A 30 -7.78 3.02 8.86
C ARG A 30 -8.93 2.08 8.52
N ALA A 31 -8.68 1.09 7.67
CA ALA A 31 -9.68 0.13 7.28
C ALA A 31 -9.99 -0.82 8.44
N LYS A 32 -11.24 -1.29 8.51
CA LYS A 32 -11.69 -2.24 9.53
C LYS A 32 -12.61 -3.27 8.90
N GLY A 33 -12.56 -4.50 9.41
CA GLY A 33 -13.35 -5.60 8.89
C GLY A 33 -12.95 -5.96 7.47
N GLN A 34 -13.93 -6.20 6.60
CA GLN A 34 -13.72 -6.68 5.23
C GLN A 34 -12.88 -5.73 4.37
N GLU A 35 -13.01 -4.40 4.55
CA GLU A 35 -12.18 -3.44 3.80
C GLU A 35 -10.69 -3.55 4.13
N ALA A 36 -10.33 -3.89 5.38
CA ALA A 36 -8.94 -4.08 5.76
C ALA A 36 -8.36 -5.35 5.11
N ASP A 37 -9.15 -6.41 5.07
CA ASP A 37 -8.79 -7.68 4.44
C ASP A 37 -8.52 -7.50 2.94
N GLN A 38 -9.40 -6.77 2.25
CA GLN A 38 -9.23 -6.45 0.83
C GLN A 38 -8.04 -5.53 0.54
N ILE A 39 -7.68 -4.62 1.46
CA ILE A 39 -6.48 -3.79 1.30
C ILE A 39 -5.23 -4.62 1.58
N ALA A 40 -5.23 -5.47 2.60
CA ALA A 40 -4.11 -6.36 2.89
C ALA A 40 -3.81 -7.31 1.72
N ASP A 41 -4.84 -7.79 1.01
CA ASP A 41 -4.71 -8.61 -0.21
C ASP A 41 -3.97 -7.88 -1.35
N LEU A 42 -4.06 -6.55 -1.38
CA LEU A 42 -3.41 -5.69 -2.38
C LEU A 42 -1.96 -5.33 -2.03
N LEU A 43 -1.53 -5.51 -0.77
CA LEU A 43 -0.18 -5.24 -0.28
C LEU A 43 0.92 -6.00 -1.08
N PRO A 44 0.82 -7.33 -1.30
CA PRO A 44 1.83 -8.05 -2.09
C PRO A 44 1.94 -7.57 -3.54
N ALA A 45 0.84 -7.10 -4.14
CA ALA A 45 0.87 -6.52 -5.49
C ALA A 45 1.59 -5.17 -5.54
N LEU A 46 1.41 -4.34 -4.49
CA LEU A 46 2.20 -3.11 -4.30
C LEU A 46 3.68 -3.46 -4.18
N ILE A 47 4.02 -4.36 -3.26
CA ILE A 47 5.38 -4.82 -2.96
C ILE A 47 6.09 -5.35 -4.21
N ALA A 48 5.41 -6.18 -4.99
CA ALA A 48 5.96 -6.75 -6.22
C ALA A 48 6.29 -5.71 -7.30
N GLY A 49 5.63 -4.55 -7.28
CA GLY A 49 5.94 -3.45 -8.19
C GLY A 49 6.91 -2.41 -7.62
N LEU A 50 7.26 -2.49 -6.33
CA LEU A 50 8.23 -1.57 -5.74
C LEU A 50 9.63 -1.91 -6.24
N ASP A 51 10.39 -0.86 -6.55
CA ASP A 51 11.82 -1.01 -6.77
C ASP A 51 12.52 -1.46 -5.48
N GLN A 52 13.63 -2.19 -5.62
CA GLN A 52 14.36 -2.78 -4.50
C GLN A 52 14.76 -1.74 -3.45
N GLN A 53 15.10 -0.51 -3.87
CA GLN A 53 15.39 0.58 -2.95
C GLN A 53 14.16 1.00 -2.13
N THR A 54 13.01 1.16 -2.79
CA THR A 54 11.77 1.60 -2.14
C THR A 54 11.25 0.53 -1.19
N HIS A 55 11.34 -0.75 -1.59
CA HIS A 55 10.99 -1.88 -0.74
C HIS A 55 11.85 -1.91 0.53
N ALA A 56 13.18 -1.78 0.39
CA ALA A 56 14.08 -1.75 1.54
C ALA A 56 13.79 -0.57 2.48
N GLN A 57 13.45 0.61 1.96
CA GLN A 57 13.05 1.76 2.76
C GLN A 57 11.71 1.54 3.46
N ALA A 58 10.72 0.99 2.76
CA ALA A 58 9.41 0.71 3.32
C ALA A 58 9.49 -0.33 4.45
N PHE A 59 10.29 -1.37 4.27
CA PHE A 59 10.56 -2.39 5.28
C PHE A 59 11.25 -1.80 6.51
N ASN A 60 12.24 -0.93 6.30
CA ASN A 60 12.96 -0.27 7.40
C ASN A 60 12.04 0.67 8.23
N GLU A 61 10.99 1.21 7.62
CA GLU A 61 9.96 2.01 8.32
C GLU A 61 8.80 1.16 8.88
N GLY A 62 8.78 -0.15 8.65
CA GLY A 62 7.68 -1.04 9.07
C GLY A 62 6.37 -0.76 8.32
N LEU A 63 6.48 -0.35 7.05
CA LEU A 63 5.35 -0.09 6.16
C LEU A 63 4.96 -1.31 5.31
N VAL A 64 5.86 -2.29 5.21
CA VAL A 64 5.69 -3.59 4.53
C VAL A 64 6.34 -4.69 5.36
#